data_AF-A0AA97HS37-F1
#
_entry.id   AF-A0AA97HS37-F1
#
_cell.length_a   1.000
_cell.length_b   1.000
_cell.length_c   1.000
_cell.angle_alpha   90.00
_cell.angle_beta   90.00
_cell.angle_gamma   90.00
#
_symmetry.space_group_name_H-M   'P 1'
#
loop_
_entity.id
_entity.type
_entity.pdbx_description
1 polymer ?
#
loop_
_entity_poly.entity_id
_entity_poly.type
_entity_poly.pdbx_seq_one_letter_code
_entity_poly.pdbx_strand_id
1 'polypeptide(L)'
;MALVTFNCTNNDDTVIIEQSPDFSGVYMQEDQMGRPAVNTVFVSADAKDQFNVTVPSNQSAAFQSMFQTNLEALSPAFANPGDTNALGQTSAAFTSLLATDVLNVSLDGTTTFYDGTNVLTGRALADDVITVELLLIFGGEDFSENPGLSNDNVDANDKPFLTSFPYLASPW
;
A
#
# COMPACT_ATOMS: atom_id res chain seq x y z
N MET A 1 -21.69 15.31 -25.27
CA MET A 1 -22.99 15.38 -25.98
C MET A 1 -23.94 14.45 -25.25
N ALA A 2 -25.02 14.99 -24.69
CA ALA A 2 -26.07 14.20 -24.06
C ALA A 2 -27.08 13.78 -25.13
N LEU A 3 -27.43 12.50 -25.19
CA LEU A 3 -28.52 12.00 -26.02
C LEU A 3 -29.59 11.45 -25.07
N VAL A 4 -30.72 12.15 -24.99
CA VAL A 4 -31.95 11.68 -24.35
C VAL A 4 -32.95 11.40 -25.46
N THR A 5 -33.44 10.16 -25.53
CA THR A 5 -34.52 9.76 -26.43
C THR A 5 -35.69 9.21 -25.61
N PHE A 6 -36.87 9.82 -25.78
CA PHE A 6 -38.14 9.26 -25.31
C PHE A 6 -38.78 8.55 -26.48
N ASN A 7 -39.06 7.25 -26.32
CA ASN A 7 -39.90 6.51 -27.25
C ASN A 7 -41.18 6.09 -26.50
N CYS A 8 -42.33 6.62 -26.92
CA CYS A 8 -43.63 6.18 -26.45
C CYS A 8 -44.18 5.19 -27.48
N THR A 9 -44.14 3.89 -27.16
CA THR A 9 -44.88 2.86 -27.87
C THR A 9 -45.66 2.04 -26.86
N ASN A 10 -46.99 2.04 -26.98
CA ASN A 10 -47.91 1.20 -26.21
C ASN A 10 -47.78 -0.27 -26.62
N ASN A 11 -46.66 -0.90 -26.30
CA ASN A 11 -46.45 -2.32 -26.52
C ASN A 11 -45.99 -2.97 -25.19
N ASP A 12 -46.95 -3.53 -24.46
CA ASP A 12 -46.76 -4.18 -23.15
C ASP A 12 -45.84 -5.42 -23.18
N ASP A 13 -45.34 -5.82 -24.34
CA ASP A 13 -44.30 -6.86 -24.50
C ASP A 13 -42.93 -6.26 -24.78
N THR A 14 -42.57 -5.16 -24.09
CA THR A 14 -41.18 -4.71 -24.11
C THR A 14 -40.38 -5.63 -23.21
N VAL A 15 -39.73 -6.64 -23.80
CA VAL A 15 -38.64 -7.35 -23.13
C VAL A 15 -37.57 -6.30 -22.86
N ILE A 16 -37.59 -5.74 -21.65
CA ILE A 16 -36.45 -5.02 -21.12
C ILE A 16 -35.37 -6.08 -21.02
N ILE A 17 -34.51 -6.17 -22.04
CA ILE A 17 -33.26 -6.89 -21.91
C ILE A 17 -32.48 -6.03 -20.91
N GLU A 18 -32.60 -6.37 -19.64
CA GLU A 18 -31.67 -5.97 -18.59
C GLU A 18 -30.29 -6.37 -19.12
N GLN A 19 -29.59 -5.41 -19.75
CA GLN A 19 -28.23 -5.59 -20.20
C GLN A 19 -27.35 -5.53 -18.95
N SER A 20 -27.49 -6.53 -18.08
CA SER A 20 -26.59 -6.77 -16.97
C SER A 20 -25.19 -6.96 -17.55
N PRO A 21 -24.14 -6.42 -16.92
CA PRO A 21 -22.79 -6.60 -17.42
C PRO A 21 -22.48 -8.10 -17.54
N ASP A 22 -22.01 -8.54 -18.71
CA ASP A 22 -21.55 -9.91 -18.91
C ASP A 22 -20.15 -10.05 -18.30
N PHE A 23 -20.06 -10.82 -17.22
CA PHE A 23 -18.81 -11.14 -16.51
C PHE A 23 -18.28 -12.54 -16.90
N SER A 24 -18.73 -13.11 -18.01
CA SER A 24 -18.15 -14.36 -18.52
C SER A 24 -16.75 -14.11 -19.12
N GLY A 25 -15.79 -14.96 -18.80
CA GLY A 25 -14.41 -14.83 -19.29
C GLY A 25 -13.39 -15.63 -18.50
N VAL A 26 -12.14 -15.58 -18.96
CA VAL A 26 -10.97 -16.06 -18.21
C VAL A 26 -10.35 -14.88 -17.50
N TYR A 27 -10.29 -14.95 -16.18
CA TYR A 27 -9.63 -13.93 -15.35
C TYR A 27 -8.18 -14.31 -15.10
N MET A 28 -7.30 -13.32 -15.14
CA MET A 28 -5.90 -13.45 -14.73
C MET A 28 -5.57 -12.32 -13.76
N GLN A 29 -4.68 -12.61 -12.81
CA GLN A 29 -4.14 -11.61 -11.90
C GLN A 29 -3.28 -10.63 -12.70
N GLU A 30 -3.57 -9.33 -12.62
CA GLU A 30 -2.76 -8.28 -13.25
C GLU A 30 -1.87 -7.55 -12.24
N ASP A 31 -2.42 -7.30 -11.05
CA ASP A 31 -1.73 -6.57 -9.99
C ASP A 31 -2.08 -7.17 -8.63
N GLN A 32 -1.12 -7.13 -7.70
CA GLN A 32 -1.36 -7.38 -6.29
C GLN A 32 -0.70 -6.28 -5.47
N MET A 33 -1.46 -5.75 -4.52
CA MET A 33 -0.99 -4.70 -3.62
C MET A 33 -1.47 -5.01 -2.21
N GLY A 34 -0.53 -5.13 -1.28
CA GLY A 34 -0.82 -5.32 0.14
C GLY A 34 -0.54 -4.05 0.94
N ARG A 35 0.74 -3.82 1.20
CA ARG A 35 1.29 -2.70 1.96
C ARG A 35 1.54 -1.53 1.02
N PRO A 36 1.33 -0.29 1.50
CA PRO A 36 1.60 0.89 0.70
C PRO A 36 3.07 0.94 0.23
N ALA A 37 3.27 1.51 -0.96
CA ALA A 37 4.57 1.79 -1.59
C ALA A 37 5.53 0.61 -1.86
N VAL A 38 5.30 -0.62 -1.37
CA VAL A 38 6.24 -1.75 -1.50
C VAL A 38 6.62 -2.05 -2.95
N ASN A 39 5.62 -2.27 -3.81
CA ASN A 39 5.84 -2.55 -5.23
C ASN A 39 6.45 -1.34 -5.98
N THR A 40 6.23 -0.13 -5.49
CA THR A 40 6.77 1.09 -6.13
C THR A 40 8.24 1.31 -5.79
N VAL A 41 8.64 1.06 -4.54
CA VAL A 41 9.97 1.41 -4.02
C VAL A 41 10.97 0.26 -4.18
N PHE A 42 10.56 -0.98 -3.91
CA PHE A 42 11.50 -2.10 -3.75
C PHE A 42 11.52 -3.07 -4.94
N VAL A 43 10.48 -3.08 -5.78
CA VAL A 43 10.42 -3.95 -6.96
C VAL A 43 11.00 -3.22 -8.18
N SER A 44 12.05 -3.79 -8.75
CA SER A 44 12.66 -3.28 -9.99
C SER A 44 11.66 -3.29 -11.15
N ALA A 45 11.78 -2.34 -12.09
CA ALA A 45 10.80 -2.13 -13.15
C ALA A 45 10.56 -3.37 -14.04
N ASP A 46 11.60 -4.16 -14.29
CA ASP A 46 11.57 -5.41 -15.06
C ASP A 46 10.96 -6.60 -14.28
N ALA A 47 10.81 -6.47 -12.97
CA ALA A 47 10.29 -7.51 -12.09
C ALA A 47 8.84 -7.27 -11.65
N LYS A 48 8.22 -6.13 -12.01
CA LYS A 48 6.86 -5.75 -11.58
C LYS A 48 5.80 -6.77 -12.00
N ASP A 49 5.76 -7.15 -13.27
CA ASP A 49 4.77 -8.13 -13.76
C ASP A 49 4.92 -9.48 -13.06
N GLN A 50 6.17 -9.93 -12.86
CA GLN A 50 6.46 -11.17 -12.14
C GLN A 50 6.05 -11.05 -10.67
N PHE A 51 6.34 -9.93 -10.03
CA PHE A 51 5.93 -9.65 -8.66
C PHE A 51 4.42 -9.74 -8.56
N ASN A 52 3.68 -9.05 -9.43
CA ASN A 52 2.22 -8.96 -9.41
C ASN A 52 1.49 -10.30 -9.49
N VAL A 53 2.09 -11.32 -10.12
CA VAL A 53 1.49 -12.66 -10.26
C VAL A 53 2.07 -13.70 -9.30
N THR A 54 3.13 -13.36 -8.54
CA THR A 54 3.75 -14.30 -7.59
C THR A 54 2.92 -14.38 -6.31
N VAL A 55 2.35 -15.55 -6.00
CA VAL A 55 1.55 -15.72 -4.78
C VAL A 55 2.31 -15.30 -3.51
N PRO A 56 1.65 -14.67 -2.52
CA PRO A 56 2.32 -14.12 -1.33
C PRO A 56 3.24 -15.10 -0.58
N SER A 57 2.86 -16.38 -0.52
CA SER A 57 3.67 -17.43 0.12
C SER A 57 5.04 -17.65 -0.53
N ASN A 58 5.23 -17.21 -1.77
CA ASN A 58 6.45 -17.38 -2.55
C ASN A 58 7.21 -16.06 -2.76
N GLN A 59 6.61 -14.90 -2.45
CA GLN A 59 7.21 -13.60 -2.73
C GLN A 59 8.52 -13.39 -1.97
N SER A 60 8.55 -13.69 -0.66
CA SER A 60 9.75 -13.52 0.16
C SER A 60 10.95 -14.29 -0.42
N ALA A 61 10.75 -15.55 -0.80
CA ALA A 61 11.80 -16.38 -1.41
C ALA A 61 12.27 -15.86 -2.78
N ALA A 62 11.39 -15.19 -3.53
CA ALA A 62 11.69 -14.70 -4.87
C ALA A 62 12.31 -13.28 -4.89
N PHE A 63 11.92 -12.41 -3.95
CA PHE A 63 12.19 -10.97 -4.05
C PHE A 63 12.95 -10.36 -2.87
N GLN A 64 13.13 -11.06 -1.75
CA GLN A 64 13.78 -10.47 -0.57
C GLN A 64 15.20 -9.96 -0.88
N SER A 65 16.02 -10.71 -1.63
CA SER A 65 17.37 -10.27 -2.02
C SER A 65 17.36 -9.01 -2.90
N MET A 66 16.35 -8.88 -3.78
CA MET A 66 16.16 -7.69 -4.61
C MET A 66 15.79 -6.50 -3.72
N PHE A 67 14.87 -6.69 -2.78
CA PHE A 67 14.42 -5.64 -1.87
C PHE A 67 15.59 -5.15 -1.02
N GLN A 68 16.41 -6.07 -0.49
CA GLN A 68 17.59 -5.72 0.29
C GLN A 68 18.59 -4.90 -0.54
N THR A 69 18.91 -5.37 -1.75
CA THR A 69 19.81 -4.65 -2.67
C THR A 69 19.28 -3.24 -2.96
N ASN A 70 17.99 -3.12 -3.25
CA ASN A 70 17.36 -1.85 -3.58
C ASN A 70 17.29 -0.91 -2.37
N LEU A 71 17.03 -1.44 -1.17
CA LEU A 71 17.04 -0.66 0.08
C LEU A 71 18.44 -0.11 0.38
N GLU A 72 19.47 -0.95 0.33
CA GLU A 72 20.86 -0.56 0.61
C GLU A 72 21.40 0.43 -0.44
N ALA A 73 20.91 0.36 -1.69
CA ALA A 73 21.23 1.32 -2.72
C ALA A 73 20.47 2.65 -2.57
N LEU A 74 19.24 2.60 -2.04
CA LEU A 74 18.35 3.75 -1.90
C LEU A 74 18.67 4.58 -0.66
N SER A 75 18.89 3.92 0.48
CA SER A 75 18.94 4.59 1.78
C SER A 75 20.35 4.70 2.35
N PRO A 76 20.85 5.92 2.63
CA PRO A 76 22.09 6.12 3.37
C PRO A 76 22.04 5.58 4.80
N ALA A 77 20.85 5.40 5.40
CA ALA A 77 20.69 4.81 6.74
C ALA A 77 20.98 3.31 6.79
N PHE A 78 21.17 2.66 5.63
CA PHE A 78 21.57 1.25 5.52
C PHE A 78 22.91 1.11 4.77
N ALA A 79 23.72 2.16 4.73
CA ALA A 79 24.95 2.18 3.95
C ALA A 79 26.06 1.27 4.51
N ASN A 80 26.04 0.97 5.81
CA ASN A 80 27.05 0.14 6.45
C ASN A 80 26.47 -1.18 6.98
N PRO A 81 27.28 -2.27 6.96
CA PRO A 81 26.87 -3.53 7.55
C PRO A 81 26.58 -3.39 9.05
N GLY A 82 25.36 -3.74 9.45
CA GLY A 82 24.92 -3.69 10.84
C GLY A 82 24.03 -2.50 11.18
N ASP A 83 23.91 -1.53 10.27
CA ASP A 83 22.96 -0.42 10.42
C ASP A 83 21.52 -0.96 10.49
N THR A 84 20.69 -0.30 11.28
CA THR A 84 19.32 -0.70 11.54
C THR A 84 18.36 0.48 11.45
N ASN A 85 17.10 0.20 11.09
CA ASN A 85 16.05 1.20 11.26
C ASN A 85 15.70 1.37 12.74
N ALA A 86 14.81 2.32 13.02
CA ALA A 86 14.31 2.60 14.37
C ALA A 86 13.54 1.44 15.03
N LEU A 87 13.23 0.36 14.30
CA LEU A 87 12.68 -0.88 14.85
C LEU A 87 13.78 -1.88 15.25
N GLY A 88 15.06 -1.49 15.14
CA GLY A 88 16.21 -2.36 15.35
C GLY A 88 16.38 -3.44 14.29
N GLN A 89 15.82 -3.24 13.09
CA GLN A 89 15.88 -4.21 12.00
C GLN A 89 17.01 -3.85 11.03
N THR A 90 17.87 -4.82 10.73
CA THR A 90 18.83 -4.70 9.63
C THR A 90 18.12 -4.66 8.28
N SER A 91 18.82 -4.25 7.22
CA SER A 91 18.30 -4.28 5.85
C SER A 91 17.68 -5.64 5.49
N ALA A 92 18.36 -6.73 5.84
CA ALA A 92 17.87 -8.10 5.63
C ALA A 92 16.59 -8.40 6.41
N ALA A 93 16.51 -8.02 7.69
CA ALA A 93 15.34 -8.27 8.52
C ALA A 93 14.13 -7.43 8.07
N PHE A 94 14.34 -6.14 7.79
CA PHE A 94 13.30 -5.24 7.34
C PHE A 94 12.76 -5.65 5.98
N THR A 95 13.63 -5.96 5.02
CA THR A 95 13.19 -6.40 3.69
C THR A 95 12.56 -7.79 3.70
N SER A 96 12.95 -8.68 4.63
CA SER A 96 12.24 -9.95 4.83
C SER A 96 10.80 -9.75 5.30
N LEU A 97 10.55 -8.74 6.15
CA LEU A 97 9.22 -8.35 6.59
C LEU A 97 8.38 -7.76 5.44
N LEU A 98 9.02 -6.97 4.55
CA LEU A 98 8.32 -6.29 3.44
C LEU A 98 8.15 -7.15 2.18
N ALA A 99 9.02 -8.14 1.96
CA ALA A 99 9.02 -8.93 0.73
C ALA A 99 7.78 -9.81 0.57
N THR A 100 7.02 -10.04 1.64
CA THR A 100 5.66 -10.56 1.54
C THR A 100 4.68 -9.39 1.62
N ASP A 101 4.19 -8.98 0.46
CA ASP A 101 3.33 -7.80 0.32
C ASP A 101 1.87 -8.14 0.70
N VAL A 102 1.62 -8.18 2.01
CA VAL A 102 0.30 -8.44 2.59
C VAL A 102 -0.03 -7.42 3.66
N LEU A 103 -1.30 -6.98 3.69
CA LEU A 103 -1.80 -6.16 4.77
C LEU A 103 -2.14 -7.04 5.97
N ASN A 104 -1.35 -6.91 7.04
CA ASN A 104 -1.67 -7.50 8.33
C ASN A 104 -2.75 -6.67 9.03
N VAL A 105 -3.74 -7.35 9.61
CA VAL A 105 -4.84 -6.71 10.35
C VAL A 105 -5.00 -7.42 11.68
N SER A 106 -4.96 -6.66 12.78
CA SER A 106 -5.35 -7.16 14.09
C SER A 106 -6.88 -7.13 14.23
N LEU A 107 -7.47 -8.24 14.69
CA LEU A 107 -8.94 -8.36 14.86
C LEU A 107 -9.41 -8.03 16.29
N ASP A 108 -8.48 -8.05 17.25
CA ASP A 108 -8.73 -7.93 18.68
C ASP A 108 -7.77 -6.96 19.39
N GLY A 109 -6.75 -6.47 18.70
CA GLY A 109 -5.79 -5.48 19.18
C GLY A 109 -5.92 -4.11 18.49
N THR A 110 -5.01 -3.20 18.83
CA THR A 110 -4.92 -1.89 18.17
C THR A 110 -4.65 -2.09 16.68
N THR A 111 -5.45 -1.43 15.85
CA THR A 111 -5.21 -1.35 14.39
C THR A 111 -4.44 -0.08 14.10
N THR A 112 -3.16 -0.19 13.80
CA THR A 112 -2.31 0.94 13.37
C THR A 112 -1.19 0.48 12.46
N PHE A 113 -0.74 1.39 11.60
CA PHE A 113 0.48 1.22 10.82
C PHE A 113 1.70 1.28 11.74
N TYR A 114 1.76 2.28 12.61
CA TYR A 114 2.76 2.42 13.68
C TYR A 114 2.31 3.46 14.71
N ASP A 115 2.32 3.12 15.99
CA ASP A 115 2.01 4.04 17.10
C ASP A 115 3.16 4.17 18.14
N GLY A 116 4.35 3.68 17.80
CA GLY A 116 5.48 3.57 18.73
C GLY A 116 5.56 2.25 19.49
N THR A 117 4.50 1.45 19.50
CA THR A 117 4.45 0.13 20.17
C THR A 117 4.02 -0.98 19.22
N ASN A 118 2.90 -0.77 18.54
CA ASN A 118 2.33 -1.68 17.56
C ASN A 118 2.89 -1.34 16.18
N VAL A 119 3.24 -2.37 15.41
CA VAL A 119 3.88 -2.24 14.10
C VAL A 119 3.08 -3.07 13.10
N LEU A 120 2.57 -2.42 12.06
CA LEU A 120 1.97 -3.06 10.90
C LEU A 120 0.81 -4.00 11.29
N THR A 121 -0.07 -3.50 12.17
CA THR A 121 -1.27 -4.21 12.68
C THR A 121 -2.55 -3.79 11.93
N GLY A 122 -2.39 -3.03 10.86
CA GLY A 122 -3.41 -2.49 9.99
C GLY A 122 -3.11 -1.03 9.70
N ARG A 123 -4.15 -0.20 9.55
CA ARG A 123 -4.02 1.25 9.47
C ARG A 123 -5.29 1.92 9.98
N ALA A 124 -5.13 2.92 10.84
CA ALA A 124 -6.18 3.85 11.18
C ALA A 124 -6.28 4.97 10.12
N LEU A 125 -7.40 5.68 10.08
CA LEU A 125 -7.57 6.81 9.15
C LEU A 125 -6.56 7.93 9.37
N ALA A 126 -6.13 8.13 10.61
CA ALA A 126 -5.22 9.19 11.01
C ALA A 126 -3.74 8.77 11.01
N ASP A 127 -3.42 7.54 10.60
CA ASP A 127 -2.02 7.11 10.53
C ASP A 127 -1.32 7.81 9.36
N ASP A 128 -0.23 8.51 9.67
CA ASP A 128 0.67 9.08 8.67
C ASP A 128 1.62 8.00 8.13
N VAL A 129 1.06 7.14 7.28
CA VAL A 129 1.74 5.97 6.72
C VAL A 129 3.02 6.34 5.99
N ILE A 130 2.98 7.38 5.16
CA ILE A 130 4.11 7.71 4.28
C ILE A 130 5.26 8.29 5.10
N THR A 131 5.01 9.19 6.05
CA THR A 131 6.07 9.67 6.94
C THR A 131 6.68 8.52 7.74
N VAL A 132 5.89 7.59 8.27
CA VAL A 132 6.43 6.40 8.96
C VAL A 132 7.29 5.54 8.03
N GLU A 133 6.85 5.27 6.80
CA GLU A 133 7.64 4.51 5.82
C GLU A 133 8.98 5.20 5.53
N LEU A 134 8.96 6.51 5.28
CA LEU A 134 10.16 7.30 5.04
C LEU A 134 11.10 7.29 6.26
N LEU A 135 10.55 7.39 7.47
CA LEU A 135 11.32 7.25 8.72
C LEU A 135 11.97 5.88 8.87
N LEU A 136 11.27 4.79 8.51
CA LEU A 136 11.83 3.44 8.57
C LEU A 136 12.88 3.16 7.50
N ILE A 137 12.81 3.88 6.37
CA ILE A 137 13.80 3.77 5.28
C ILE A 137 15.01 4.66 5.57
N PHE A 138 14.81 5.91 5.96
CA PHE A 138 15.84 6.97 5.97
C PHE A 138 16.20 7.49 7.37
N GLY A 139 15.37 7.25 8.38
CA GLY A 139 15.52 7.83 9.72
C GLY A 139 16.63 7.22 10.58
N GLY A 140 17.18 6.07 10.19
CA GLY A 140 18.16 5.32 11.01
C GLY A 140 17.56 4.83 12.33
N GLU A 141 18.42 4.55 13.31
CA GLU A 141 18.06 3.91 14.58
C GLU A 141 17.19 4.77 15.51
N ASP A 142 17.26 6.10 15.37
CA ASP A 142 16.60 7.04 16.27
C ASP A 142 15.67 8.04 15.56
N PHE A 143 15.34 7.75 14.29
CA PHE A 143 14.53 8.59 13.41
C PHE A 143 15.15 9.93 12.99
N SER A 144 16.44 10.18 13.26
CA SER A 144 17.05 11.50 13.06
C SER A 144 18.11 11.60 11.96
N GLU A 145 18.56 10.50 11.35
CA GLU A 145 19.76 10.51 10.49
C GLU A 145 19.60 11.34 9.20
N ASN A 146 18.49 11.18 8.48
CA ASN A 146 18.25 11.85 7.20
C ASN A 146 16.91 12.60 7.20
N PRO A 147 16.78 13.69 7.96
CA PRO A 147 15.50 14.36 8.19
C PRO A 147 14.89 14.95 6.92
N GLY A 148 15.71 15.33 5.94
CA GLY A 148 15.23 15.82 4.64
C GLY A 148 14.63 14.73 3.72
N LEU A 149 14.78 13.45 4.08
CA LEU A 149 14.23 12.31 3.34
C LEU A 149 13.18 11.55 4.17
N SER A 150 12.98 11.91 5.43
CA SER A 150 12.19 11.14 6.40
C SER A 150 10.78 11.70 6.66
N ASN A 151 10.28 12.59 5.80
CA ASN A 151 8.98 13.24 5.95
C ASN A 151 8.41 13.63 4.57
N ASP A 152 7.11 13.43 4.36
CA ASP A 152 6.44 13.72 3.08
C ASP A 152 5.90 15.16 2.97
N ASN A 153 5.97 15.91 4.08
CA ASN A 153 5.50 17.27 4.31
C ASN A 153 3.97 17.41 4.24
N VAL A 154 3.22 16.36 4.58
CA VAL A 154 1.75 16.35 4.62
C VAL A 154 1.25 15.93 6.01
N ASP A 155 1.18 16.89 6.93
CA ASP A 155 0.85 16.61 8.34
C ASP A 155 -0.62 16.24 8.60
N ALA A 156 -1.55 16.64 7.72
CA ALA A 156 -2.98 16.44 7.92
C ALA A 156 -3.80 16.58 6.63
N ASN A 157 -5.02 16.03 6.68
CA ASN A 157 -6.03 16.25 5.66
C ASN A 157 -6.56 17.70 5.67
N ASP A 158 -6.91 18.21 4.49
CA ASP A 158 -7.56 19.53 4.33
C ASP A 158 -8.90 19.64 5.07
N LYS A 159 -9.60 18.50 5.25
CA LYS A 159 -10.85 18.41 5.99
C LYS A 159 -10.74 17.36 7.10
N PRO A 160 -11.23 17.65 8.32
CA PRO A 160 -11.32 16.65 9.37
C PRO A 160 -12.18 15.45 8.94
N PHE A 161 -11.87 14.27 9.49
CA PHE A 161 -12.73 13.10 9.36
C PHE A 161 -14.12 13.35 9.96
N LEU A 162 -15.13 12.73 9.37
CA LEU A 162 -16.48 12.73 9.90
C LEU A 162 -16.53 11.87 11.17
N THR A 163 -17.42 12.20 12.10
CA THR A 163 -17.64 11.39 13.33
C THR A 163 -18.57 10.20 13.09
N SER A 164 -19.08 10.03 11.87
CA SER A 164 -19.95 8.93 11.45
C SER A 164 -19.58 8.44 10.05
N PHE A 165 -19.91 7.19 9.75
CA PHE A 165 -19.75 6.61 8.41
C PHE A 165 -20.40 7.53 7.34
N PRO A 166 -19.71 7.81 6.21
CA PRO A 166 -18.52 7.15 5.67
C PRO A 166 -17.14 7.63 6.18
N TYR A 167 -17.03 8.31 7.32
CA TYR A 167 -15.80 8.77 8.02
C TYR A 167 -14.81 9.66 7.22
N LEU A 168 -14.60 9.42 5.92
CA LEU A 168 -13.91 10.29 4.99
C LEU A 168 -14.79 11.48 4.61
N ALA A 169 -14.19 12.68 4.60
CA ALA A 169 -14.84 13.89 4.12
C ALA A 169 -15.02 13.86 2.59
N SER A 170 -15.94 14.67 2.06
CA SER A 170 -16.10 14.82 0.61
C SER A 170 -14.85 15.45 -0.02
N PRO A 171 -14.48 15.04 -1.24
CA PRO A 171 -13.44 15.72 -1.99
C PRO A 171 -13.94 17.12 -2.37
N TRP A 172 -13.13 18.14 -2.01
CA TRP A 172 -13.37 19.60 -2.10
C TRP A 172 -14.66 20.16 -1.48
#